data_AF-A0A7L6AX63-F1
#
_entry.id   AF-A0A7L6AX63-F1
#
_cell.length_a   1.000
_cell.length_b   1.000
_cell.length_c   1.000
_cell.angle_alpha   90.00
_cell.angle_beta   90.00
_cell.angle_gamma   90.00
#
_symmetry.space_group_name_H-M   'P 1'
#
loop_
_entity.id
_entity.type
_entity.pdbx_description
1 polymer ?
#
loop_
_entity_poly.entity_id
_entity_poly.type
_entity_poly.pdbx_seq_one_letter_code
_entity_poly.pdbx_strand_id
1 'polypeptide(L)'
;MARKNLFACMTAAALLTAGCASLPPEERLNREMAGVNGKPPQFVNGYRDGCQSGLSAAGDRSFAYAKDLSKANTPDYKLGWEDGFRVCQSREAQRNNDRNSYDGYAYPWLPRTGVSIGVTL
;
A
#
# COMPACT_ATOMS: atom_id res chain seq x y z
N MET A 1 -22.16 40.51 -16.92
CA MET A 1 -20.93 39.77 -17.31
C MET A 1 -20.18 39.15 -16.12
N ALA A 2 -20.17 39.77 -14.93
CA ALA A 2 -19.42 39.28 -13.76
C ALA A 2 -19.83 37.89 -13.20
N ARG A 3 -21.12 37.52 -13.26
CA ARG A 3 -21.61 36.23 -12.72
C ARG A 3 -21.07 35.00 -13.47
N LYS A 4 -20.86 35.08 -14.79
CA LYS A 4 -20.29 33.97 -15.59
C LYS A 4 -18.82 33.72 -15.26
N ASN A 5 -18.06 34.77 -14.97
CA ASN A 5 -16.64 34.67 -14.60
C ASN A 5 -16.46 34.09 -13.18
N LEU A 6 -17.44 34.30 -12.31
CA LEU A 6 -17.46 33.77 -10.94
C LEU A 6 -17.66 32.24 -10.91
N PHE A 7 -18.53 31.70 -11.77
CA PHE A 7 -18.71 30.25 -11.91
C PHE A 7 -17.47 29.58 -12.53
N ALA A 8 -16.84 30.21 -13.53
CA ALA A 8 -15.62 29.69 -14.15
C ALA A 8 -14.45 29.58 -13.16
N CYS A 9 -14.28 30.56 -12.28
CA CYS A 9 -13.27 30.51 -11.21
C CYS A 9 -13.57 29.42 -10.17
N MET A 10 -14.84 29.24 -9.76
CA MET A 10 -15.20 28.19 -8.81
C MET A 10 -14.98 26.79 -9.39
N THR A 11 -15.27 26.56 -10.68
CA THR A 11 -14.98 25.28 -11.33
C THR A 11 -13.48 25.04 -11.50
N ALA A 12 -12.69 26.08 -11.80
CA ALA A 12 -11.23 25.97 -11.90
C ALA A 12 -10.58 25.69 -10.54
N ALA A 13 -11.10 26.29 -9.45
CA ALA A 13 -10.60 26.05 -8.10
C ALA A 13 -10.89 24.63 -7.59
N ALA A 14 -12.03 24.02 -7.97
CA ALA A 14 -12.39 22.66 -7.55
C ALA A 14 -11.51 21.56 -8.20
N LEU A 15 -10.96 21.81 -9.38
CA LEU A 15 -10.05 20.87 -10.07
C LEU A 15 -8.65 20.84 -9.44
N LEU A 16 -8.25 21.89 -8.72
CA LEU A 16 -6.92 22.00 -8.11
C LEU A 16 -6.79 21.25 -6.76
N THR A 17 -7.91 20.77 -6.17
CA THR A 17 -7.89 20.08 -4.88
C THR A 17 -7.82 18.55 -4.96
N ALA A 18 -7.72 17.95 -6.16
CA ALA A 18 -7.69 16.49 -6.32
C ALA A 18 -6.32 15.83 -6.05
N GLY A 19 -5.32 16.58 -5.55
CA GLY A 19 -3.91 16.17 -5.54
C GLY A 19 -3.41 15.33 -4.35
N CYS A 20 -4.23 15.04 -3.32
CA CYS A 20 -3.75 14.38 -2.09
C CYS A 20 -4.56 13.13 -1.70
N ALA A 21 -4.96 12.29 -2.65
CA ALA A 21 -5.62 11.02 -2.32
C ALA A 21 -4.59 9.92 -2.05
N SER A 22 -4.57 9.39 -0.83
CA SER A 22 -3.96 8.09 -0.52
C SER A 22 -4.62 7.01 -1.39
N LEU A 23 -3.83 6.18 -2.08
CA LEU A 23 -4.37 5.09 -2.90
C LEU A 23 -5.14 4.09 -2.01
N PRO A 24 -6.34 3.65 -2.41
CA PRO A 24 -7.07 2.64 -1.66
C PRO A 24 -6.27 1.33 -1.60
N PRO A 25 -6.47 0.50 -0.56
CA PRO A 25 -5.70 -0.74 -0.37
C PRO A 25 -5.79 -1.70 -1.56
N GLU A 26 -6.95 -1.77 -2.22
CA GLU A 26 -7.15 -2.62 -3.39
C GLU A 26 -6.26 -2.24 -4.57
N GLU A 27 -6.15 -0.94 -4.88
CA GLU A 27 -5.31 -0.45 -5.98
C GLU A 27 -3.83 -0.75 -5.73
N ARG A 28 -3.41 -0.64 -4.47
CA ARG A 28 -2.06 -1.01 -4.05
C ARG A 28 -1.81 -2.50 -4.23
N LEU A 29 -2.77 -3.35 -3.86
CA LEU A 29 -2.67 -4.79 -4.06
C LEU A 29 -2.58 -5.14 -5.55
N ASN A 30 -3.43 -4.53 -6.40
CA ASN A 30 -3.41 -4.72 -7.85
C ASN A 30 -2.04 -4.42 -8.47
N ARG A 31 -1.34 -3.39 -7.98
CA ARG A 31 0.02 -3.08 -8.41
C ARG A 31 1.02 -4.18 -8.06
N GLU A 32 0.93 -4.74 -6.85
CA GLU A 32 1.81 -5.85 -6.43
C GLU A 32 1.52 -7.13 -7.25
N MET A 33 0.30 -7.29 -7.79
CA MET A 33 -0.09 -8.40 -8.66
C MET A 33 0.44 -8.32 -10.11
N ALA A 34 0.97 -7.18 -10.55
CA ALA A 34 1.32 -6.96 -11.96
C ALA A 34 2.32 -7.99 -12.55
N GLY A 35 3.11 -8.66 -11.71
CA GLY A 35 4.11 -9.66 -12.13
C GLY A 35 3.63 -11.11 -12.16
N VAL A 36 2.38 -11.41 -11.81
CA VAL A 36 1.91 -12.80 -11.63
C VAL A 36 0.81 -13.25 -12.60
N ASN A 37 0.40 -12.41 -13.54
CA ASN A 37 -0.72 -12.66 -14.46
C ASN A 37 -0.58 -13.92 -15.35
N GLY A 38 0.63 -14.43 -15.58
CA GLY A 38 0.89 -15.65 -16.37
C GLY A 38 1.03 -16.94 -15.55
N LYS A 39 0.80 -16.89 -14.23
CA LYS A 39 0.92 -18.04 -13.33
C LYS A 39 -0.38 -18.86 -13.31
N PRO A 40 -0.36 -20.13 -12.84
CA PRO A 40 -1.58 -20.89 -12.60
C PRO A 40 -2.57 -20.14 -11.69
N PRO A 41 -3.90 -20.28 -11.89
CA PRO A 41 -4.89 -19.52 -11.10
C PRO A 41 -4.76 -19.71 -9.59
N GLN A 42 -4.42 -20.92 -9.14
CA GLN A 42 -4.22 -21.19 -7.72
C GLN A 42 -2.99 -20.49 -7.16
N PHE A 43 -1.91 -20.38 -7.94
CA PHE A 43 -0.74 -19.58 -7.59
C PHE A 43 -1.11 -18.11 -7.48
N VAL A 44 -1.88 -17.55 -8.43
CA VAL A 44 -2.29 -16.14 -8.40
C VAL A 44 -3.13 -15.85 -7.15
N ASN A 45 -4.09 -16.73 -6.82
CA ASN A 45 -4.89 -16.61 -5.61
C ASN A 45 -4.01 -16.67 -4.34
N GLY A 46 -3.11 -17.64 -4.27
CA GLY A 46 -2.14 -17.76 -3.19
C GLY A 46 -1.30 -16.50 -3.04
N TYR A 47 -0.74 -16.01 -4.15
CA TYR A 47 0.11 -14.83 -4.18
C TYR A 47 -0.61 -13.57 -3.69
N ARG A 48 -1.87 -13.38 -4.10
CA ARG A 48 -2.69 -12.25 -3.63
C ARG A 48 -2.88 -12.29 -2.12
N ASP A 49 -3.32 -13.44 -1.60
CA ASP A 49 -3.59 -13.64 -0.17
C ASP A 49 -2.29 -13.55 0.66
N GLY A 50 -1.18 -14.06 0.11
CA GLY A 50 0.16 -13.98 0.66
C GLY A 50 0.64 -12.54 0.73
N CYS A 51 0.51 -11.78 -0.36
CA CYS A 51 0.91 -10.38 -0.43
C CYS A 51 0.16 -9.54 0.61
N GLN A 52 -1.16 -9.68 0.69
CA GLN A 52 -1.97 -9.03 1.73
C GLN A 52 -1.46 -9.33 3.15
N SER A 53 -1.15 -10.61 3.41
CA SER A 53 -0.61 -11.06 4.70
C SER A 53 0.78 -10.47 4.97
N GLY A 54 1.65 -10.39 3.96
CA GLY A 54 2.99 -9.81 4.06
C GLY A 54 2.97 -8.31 4.33
N LEU A 55 2.04 -7.59 3.68
CA LEU A 55 1.81 -6.15 3.92
C LEU A 55 1.39 -5.88 5.36
N SER A 56 0.45 -6.68 5.87
CA SER A 56 0.01 -6.62 7.26
C SER A 56 1.17 -6.91 8.23
N ALA A 57 1.96 -7.94 7.95
CA ALA A 57 3.12 -8.33 8.76
C ALA A 57 4.25 -7.27 8.76
N ALA A 58 4.34 -6.45 7.72
CA ALA A 58 5.28 -5.32 7.66
C ALA A 58 4.74 -4.02 8.32
N GLY A 59 3.53 -4.06 8.90
CA GLY A 59 2.96 -2.96 9.66
C GLY A 59 1.94 -2.09 8.91
N ASP A 60 1.56 -2.44 7.67
CA ASP A 60 0.48 -1.73 6.98
C ASP A 60 -0.88 -2.14 7.55
N ARG A 61 -1.48 -1.22 8.33
CA ARG A 61 -2.77 -1.42 9.02
C ARG A 61 -3.97 -1.52 8.08
N SER A 62 -3.80 -1.19 6.80
CA SER A 62 -4.86 -1.27 5.80
C SER A 62 -5.11 -2.70 5.31
N PHE A 63 -4.24 -3.64 5.68
CA PHE A 63 -4.31 -5.04 5.28
C PHE A 63 -4.30 -5.97 6.49
N ALA A 64 -4.89 -7.15 6.32
CA ALA A 64 -4.98 -8.19 7.35
C ALA A 64 -4.49 -9.53 6.82
N TYR A 65 -4.06 -10.43 7.71
CA TYR A 65 -3.71 -11.81 7.36
C TYR A 65 -4.85 -12.50 6.62
N ALA A 66 -4.54 -13.17 5.50
CA ALA A 66 -5.52 -13.65 4.54
C ALA A 66 -5.29 -15.09 4.03
N LYS A 67 -4.49 -15.92 4.72
CA LYS A 67 -4.24 -17.30 4.27
C LYS A 67 -5.50 -18.15 4.33
N ASP A 68 -5.89 -18.71 3.19
CA ASP A 68 -7.01 -19.64 3.06
C ASP A 68 -6.54 -21.07 3.40
N LEU A 69 -6.93 -21.55 4.59
CA LEU A 69 -6.57 -22.88 5.07
C LEU A 69 -7.21 -24.00 4.24
N SER A 70 -8.35 -23.76 3.58
CA SER A 70 -8.99 -24.77 2.74
C SER A 70 -8.18 -25.07 1.48
N LYS A 71 -7.42 -24.08 0.99
CA LYS A 71 -6.55 -24.17 -0.20
C LYS A 71 -5.08 -24.40 0.15
N ALA A 72 -4.71 -24.36 1.44
CA ALA A 72 -3.33 -24.50 1.88
C ALA A 72 -2.66 -25.84 1.50
N ASN A 73 -3.46 -26.87 1.21
CA ASN A 73 -2.97 -28.17 0.74
C ASN A 73 -2.70 -28.20 -0.77
N THR A 74 -3.13 -27.21 -1.53
CA THR A 74 -2.85 -27.11 -2.96
C THR A 74 -1.42 -26.57 -3.15
N PRO A 75 -0.51 -27.31 -3.83
CA PRO A 75 0.89 -26.90 -3.98
C PRO A 75 1.05 -25.52 -4.59
N ASP A 76 0.30 -25.21 -5.65
CA ASP A 76 0.34 -23.91 -6.33
C ASP A 76 -0.10 -22.76 -5.42
N TYR A 77 -1.18 -22.95 -4.66
CA TYR A 77 -1.66 -21.96 -3.70
C TYR A 77 -0.61 -21.70 -2.62
N LYS A 78 -0.06 -22.77 -2.03
CA LYS A 78 0.96 -22.67 -0.99
C LYS A 78 2.19 -21.91 -1.49
N LEU A 79 2.71 -22.28 -2.67
CA LEU A 79 3.87 -21.63 -3.27
C LEU A 79 3.59 -20.16 -3.58
N GLY A 80 2.42 -19.88 -4.18
CA GLY A 80 1.98 -18.51 -4.44
C GLY A 80 1.93 -17.68 -3.17
N TRP A 81 1.33 -18.23 -2.11
CA TRP A 81 1.19 -17.56 -0.81
C TRP A 81 2.54 -17.24 -0.18
N GLU A 82 3.47 -18.18 -0.16
CA GLU A 82 4.83 -17.97 0.37
C GLU A 82 5.59 -16.90 -0.42
N ASP A 83 5.51 -16.92 -1.75
CA ASP A 83 6.15 -15.92 -2.60
C ASP A 83 5.54 -14.52 -2.42
N GLY A 84 4.21 -14.42 -2.44
CA GLY A 84 3.50 -13.15 -2.26
C GLY A 84 3.81 -12.54 -0.88
N PHE A 85 3.78 -13.36 0.17
CA PHE A 85 4.11 -12.93 1.54
C PHE A 85 5.51 -12.32 1.61
N ARG A 86 6.52 -13.07 1.15
CA ARG A 86 7.92 -12.65 1.22
C ARG A 86 8.18 -11.38 0.40
N VAL A 87 7.64 -11.31 -0.82
CA VAL A 87 7.85 -10.14 -1.69
C VAL A 87 7.22 -8.88 -1.10
N CYS A 88 5.95 -8.94 -0.71
CA CYS A 88 5.24 -7.76 -0.24
C CYS A 88 5.67 -7.31 1.16
N GLN A 89 6.02 -8.26 2.05
CA GLN A 89 6.60 -7.92 3.35
C GLN A 89 7.94 -7.17 3.19
N SER A 90 8.84 -7.69 2.35
CA SER A 90 10.14 -7.06 2.11
C SER A 90 10.00 -5.68 1.48
N ARG A 91 9.13 -5.53 0.48
CA ARG A 91 8.86 -4.23 -0.16
C ARG A 91 8.29 -3.22 0.81
N GLU A 92 7.36 -3.61 1.68
CA GLU A 92 6.81 -2.67 2.66
C GLU A 92 7.80 -2.32 3.77
N ALA A 93 8.62 -3.26 4.22
CA ALA A 93 9.72 -2.96 5.14
C ALA A 93 10.70 -1.94 4.52
N GLN A 94 11.04 -2.09 3.24
CA GLN A 94 11.87 -1.10 2.51
C GLN A 94 11.19 0.26 2.46
N ARG A 95 9.91 0.33 2.08
CA ARG A 95 9.15 1.60 2.06
C ARG A 95 9.10 2.27 3.43
N ASN A 96 8.97 1.50 4.51
CA ASN A 96 9.01 2.02 5.86
C ASN A 96 10.39 2.57 6.23
N ASN A 97 11.46 1.89 5.84
CA ASN A 97 12.83 2.38 6.03
C ASN A 97 13.08 3.68 5.25
N ASP A 98 12.63 3.76 4.00
CA ASP A 98 12.79 4.95 3.16
C ASP A 98 12.06 6.17 3.76
N ARG A 99 10.82 5.97 4.22
CA ARG A 99 10.05 6.99 4.96
C ARG A 99 10.83 7.48 6.18
N ASN A 100 11.32 6.55 6.99
CA ASN A 100 12.03 6.88 8.23
C ASN A 100 13.39 7.54 7.97
N SER A 101 14.06 7.22 6.85
CA SER A 101 15.32 7.86 6.46
C SER A 101 15.13 9.28 5.93
N TYR A 102 14.04 9.55 5.22
CA TYR A 102 13.75 10.90 4.71
C TYR A 102 13.51 11.90 5.86
N ASP A 103 12.89 11.45 6.95
CA ASP A 103 12.69 12.25 8.16
C ASP A 103 14.00 12.67 8.86
N GLY A 104 15.15 12.08 8.48
CA GLY A 104 16.47 12.36 9.06
C GLY A 104 17.10 13.70 8.66
N TYR A 105 16.60 14.37 7.62
CA TYR A 105 17.15 15.67 7.13
C TYR A 105 16.33 16.90 7.55
N ALA A 106 15.44 16.76 8.53
CA ALA A 106 14.60 17.85 9.00
C ALA A 106 15.45 19.00 9.60
N TYR A 107 15.35 20.18 8.98
CA TYR A 107 16.01 21.41 9.43
C TYR A 107 15.79 21.69 10.92
N PRO A 108 16.81 22.19 11.67
CA PRO A 108 16.76 22.35 13.13
C PRO A 108 15.61 23.21 13.68
N TRP A 109 14.99 24.05 12.84
CA TRP A 109 13.97 25.02 13.23
C TRP A 109 12.52 24.60 12.91
N LEU A 110 12.30 23.47 12.23
CA LEU A 110 10.94 22.98 11.99
C LEU A 110 10.47 22.11 13.15
N PRO A 111 9.38 22.48 13.84
CA PRO A 111 8.84 21.63 14.90
C PRO A 111 8.42 20.29 14.28
N ARG A 112 8.92 19.21 14.88
CA ARG A 112 8.57 17.83 14.54
C ARG A 112 7.05 17.65 14.70
N THR A 113 6.32 17.69 13.60
CA THR A 113 4.93 17.21 13.54
C THR A 113 4.88 15.76 13.06
N GLY A 114 5.95 15.00 13.30
CA GLY A 114 5.99 13.56 13.09
C GLY A 114 5.34 12.87 14.29
N VAL A 115 4.14 12.32 14.10
CA VAL A 115 3.52 11.39 15.04
C VAL A 115 4.44 10.17 15.16
N SER A 116 5.26 10.12 16.20
CA SER A 116 5.97 8.91 16.57
C SER A 116 4.96 7.92 17.14
N ILE A 117 4.38 7.07 16.28
CA ILE A 117 3.81 5.81 16.75
C ILE A 117 5.00 4.88 17.02
N GLY A 118 5.64 5.09 18.17
CA GLY A 118 6.64 4.17 18.68
C GLY A 118 5.99 2.83 18.95
N VAL A 119 6.52 1.76 18.36
CA VAL A 119 6.41 0.43 18.95
C VAL A 119 7.36 0.44 20.14
N THR A 120 6.81 0.56 21.34
CA THR A 120 7.56 0.30 22.57
C THR A 120 7.69 -1.23 22.67
N LEU A 121 8.93 -1.73 22.63
CA LEU A 121 9.26 -3.10 23.04
C LEU A 121 9.23 -3.20 24.57
#